data_AF-A0A0Q6Q5D2-F1
#
_entry.id   AF-A0A0Q6Q5D2-F1
#
_cell.length_a   1.000
_cell.length_b   1.000
_cell.length_c   1.000
_cell.angle_alpha   90.00
_cell.angle_beta   90.00
_cell.angle_gamma   90.00
#
_symmetry.space_group_name_H-M   'P 1'
#
loop_
_entity.id
_entity.type
_entity.pdbx_description
1 polymer ?
#
loop_
_entity_poly.entity_id
_entity_poly.type
_entity_poly.pdbx_seq_one_letter_code
_entity_poly.pdbx_strand_id
1 'polypeptide(L)' 'MAKSNYDLLKDAQIFDDGAGLTDEQKKQVEDLTKEEVQALIDIKKKLTKFTWPIQTVILPRML' A
#
# COMPACT_ATOMS: atom_id res chain seq x y z
N MET A 1 -1.14 21.00 -14.23
CA MET A 1 -1.99 19.79 -14.24
C MET A 1 -2.10 19.33 -12.80
N ALA A 2 -3.30 19.30 -12.22
CA ALA A 2 -3.49 18.74 -10.89
C ALA A 2 -3.29 17.22 -10.99
N LYS A 3 -2.34 16.65 -10.24
CA LYS A 3 -2.22 15.18 -10.15
C LYS A 3 -3.52 14.65 -9.52
N SER A 4 -4.18 13.71 -10.19
CA SER A 4 -5.34 13.02 -9.63
C SER A 4 -4.91 12.17 -8.42
N ASN A 5 -5.83 11.92 -7.49
CA ASN A 5 -5.59 11.06 -6.33
C ASN A 5 -5.08 9.67 -6.73
N TYR A 6 -5.58 9.15 -7.84
CA TYR A 6 -5.13 7.91 -8.46
C TYR A 6 -3.64 7.92 -8.81
N ASP A 7 -3.16 9.00 -9.45
CA ASP A 7 -1.73 9.17 -9.76
C ASP A 7 -0.88 9.21 -8.49
N LEU A 8 -1.36 9.85 -7.42
CA LEU A 8 -0.62 9.93 -6.15
C LEU A 8 -0.48 8.55 -5.48
N LEU A 9 -1.56 7.78 -5.44
CA LEU A 9 -1.54 6.43 -4.87
C LEU A 9 -0.76 5.44 -5.74
N LYS A 10 -0.77 5.64 -7.07
CA LYS A 10 0.03 4.85 -8.01
C LYS A 10 1.52 5.15 -7.86
N ASP A 11 1.90 6.42 -7.80
CA ASP A 11 3.29 6.88 -7.58
C ASP A 11 3.86 6.33 -6.26
N ALA A 12 3.01 6.25 -5.22
CA ALA A 12 3.34 5.66 -3.93
C ALA A 12 3.28 4.12 -3.88
N GLN A 13 3.07 3.43 -5.03
CA GLN A 13 2.98 1.97 -5.15
C GLN A 13 2.00 1.34 -4.14
N ILE A 14 0.89 2.02 -3.88
CA ILE A 14 -0.11 1.52 -2.94
C ILE A 14 -0.80 0.28 -3.50
N PHE A 15 -1.03 0.27 -4.81
CA PHE A 15 -1.58 -0.85 -5.55
C PHE A 15 -0.47 -1.71 -6.13
N ASP A 16 -0.63 -3.03 -6.08
CA ASP A 16 0.21 -3.95 -6.84
C ASP A 16 -0.20 -3.87 -8.31
N ASP A 17 0.71 -3.38 -9.15
CA ASP A 17 0.52 -3.08 -10.58
C ASP A 17 -0.02 -4.26 -11.43
N GLY A 18 -0.06 -5.48 -10.87
CA GLY A 18 -0.55 -6.69 -11.52
C GLY A 18 -2.07 -6.78 -11.70
N ALA A 19 -2.86 -6.00 -10.94
CA ALA A 19 -4.30 -5.91 -11.11
C ALA A 19 -4.68 -4.43 -11.21
N GLY A 20 -4.79 -3.92 -12.45
CA GLY A 20 -5.30 -2.57 -12.69
C GLY A 20 -6.64 -2.39 -11.98
N LEU A 21 -6.77 -1.32 -11.20
CA LEU A 21 -8.02 -0.95 -10.53
C LEU A 21 -9.15 -0.85 -11.56
N THR A 22 -10.31 -1.44 -11.25
CA THR A 22 -11.50 -1.28 -12.08
C THR A 22 -11.97 0.18 -12.08
N ASP A 23 -12.76 0.59 -13.07
CA ASP A 23 -13.26 1.97 -13.15
C ASP A 23 -14.04 2.40 -11.90
N GLU A 24 -14.69 1.44 -11.23
CA GLU A 24 -15.39 1.67 -9.97
C GLU A 24 -14.41 1.99 -8.83
N GLN A 25 -13.29 1.25 -8.75
CA GLN A 25 -12.23 1.52 -7.76
C GLN A 25 -11.48 2.82 -8.08
N LYS A 26 -11.28 3.16 -9.35
CA LYS A 26 -10.71 4.46 -9.75
C LYS A 26 -11.59 5.61 -9.29
N LYS A 27 -12.92 5.50 -9.48
CA LYS A 27 -13.87 6.47 -8.96
C LYS A 27 -13.82 6.61 -7.45
N GLN A 28 -13.74 5.49 -6.73
CA GLN A 28 -13.60 5.54 -5.27
C GLN A 28 -12.32 6.27 -4.86
N VAL A 29 -11.21 6.05 -5.57
CA VAL A 29 -9.95 6.75 -5.32
C VAL A 29 -10.02 8.25 -5.65
N GLU A 30 -10.77 8.63 -6.67
CA GLU A 30 -11.01 10.05 -7.00
C GLU A 30 -11.95 10.75 -6.01
N ASP A 31 -12.86 10.01 -5.38
CA ASP A 31 -13.78 10.51 -4.33
C ASP A 31 -13.06 10.69 -2.98
N LEU A 32 -11.95 10.00 -2.75
CA LEU A 32 -11.15 10.15 -1.52
C LEU A 32 -10.65 11.58 -1.36
N THR A 33 -10.64 12.05 -0.12
CA THR A 33 -10.00 13.32 0.21
C THR A 33 -8.48 13.21 0.14
N LYS A 34 -7.80 14.35 -0.01
CA LYS A 34 -6.32 14.39 0.02
C LYS A 34 -5.74 13.81 1.32
N GLU A 35 -6.44 13.97 2.44
CA GLU A 35 -6.04 13.44 3.73
C GLU A 35 -6.08 11.91 3.75
N GLU A 36 -7.14 11.30 3.20
CA GLU A 36 -7.25 9.85 3.11
C GLU A 36 -6.20 9.24 2.18
N VAL A 37 -5.94 9.88 1.05
CA VAL A 37 -4.84 9.49 0.14
C VAL A 37 -3.51 9.53 0.87
N GLN A 38 -3.24 10.60 1.62
CA GLN A 38 -2.00 10.74 2.38
C GLN A 38 -1.89 9.69 3.50
N ALA A 39 -3.00 9.35 4.16
CA ALA A 39 -3.07 8.33 5.18
C ALA A 39 -2.77 6.93 4.62
N LEU A 40 -3.33 6.58 3.45
CA LEU A 40 -3.03 5.32 2.77
C LEU A 40 -1.54 5.19 2.43
N ILE A 41 -0.92 6.30 1.99
CA ILE A 41 0.52 6.36 1.73
C ILE A 41 1.34 6.16 3.00
N ASP A 42 0.95 6.81 4.10
CA ASP A 42 1.63 6.65 5.39
C ASP A 42 1.50 5.22 5.93
N ILE A 43 0.31 4.61 5.81
CA ILE A 43 0.04 3.23 6.23
C ILE A 43 0.90 2.26 5.44
N LYS A 44 0.95 2.36 4.11
CA LYS A 44 1.82 1.51 3.29
C LYS A 44 3.28 1.69 3.69
N LYS A 45 3.74 2.92 3.85
CA LYS A 45 5.12 3.23 4.27
C LYS A 45 5.45 2.64 5.64
N LYS A 46 4.51 2.66 6.58
CA LYS A 46 4.65 2.01 7.89
C LYS A 46 4.67 0.50 7.77
N LEU A 47 3.78 -0.10 6.99
CA LEU A 47 3.76 -1.56 6.74
C LEU A 47 5.03 -2.05 6.06
N THR A 48 5.57 -1.31 5.06
CA THR A 48 6.85 -1.65 4.41
C THR A 48 8.03 -1.55 5.38
N LYS A 49 8.00 -0.58 6.30
CA LYS A 49 9.01 -0.46 7.37
C LYS A 49 8.79 -1.45 8.51
N PHE A 50 7.60 -2.04 8.60
CA PHE A 50 7.28 -3.02 9.63
C PHE A 50 7.93 -4.34 9.26
N THR A 51 9.17 -4.50 9.69
CA THR A 51 9.82 -5.80 9.72
C THR A 51 9.06 -6.60 10.75
N TRP A 52 8.20 -7.52 10.29
CA TRP A 52 7.61 -8.50 11.18
C TRP A 52 8.76 -9.16 11.94
N PRO A 53 8.73 -9.18 13.27
CA PRO A 53 9.67 -9.97 14.03
C PRO A 53 9.33 -11.43 13.74
N ILE A 54 9.82 -11.94 12.62
CA ILE A 54 9.90 -13.36 12.38
C ILE A 54 10.82 -13.85 13.49
N GLN A 55 10.23 -14.30 14.60
CA GLN A 55 10.90 -15.26 15.46
C GLN A 55 11.21 -16.42 14.53
N THR A 56 12.44 -16.44 14.04
CA THR A 56 13.06 -17.64 13.51
C THR A 56 12.98 -18.65 14.64
N VAL A 57 11.91 -19.45 14.67
CA VAL A 57 11.83 -20.63 15.51
C VAL A 57 12.90 -21.56 14.97
N ILE A 58 14.10 -21.47 15.53
CA ILE A 58 15.17 -22.42 15.27
C ILE A 58 14.66 -23.75 15.82
N LEU A 59 14.11 -24.60 14.95
CA LEU A 59 13.82 -25.98 15.32
C LEU A 59 15.14 -26.65 15.71
N PRO A 60 15.27 -27.21 16.93
CA PRO A 60 16.47 -27.96 17.28
C PRO A 60 16.55 -29.19 16.39
N ARG A 61 17.62 -29.27 15.60
CA ARG A 61 17.97 -30.46 14.82
C ARG A 61 18.42 -31.53 15.81
N MET A 62 17.56 -32.51 16.10
CA MET A 62 17.96 -33.69 16.87
C MET A 62 19.02 -34.45 16.07
N LEU A 63 20.21 -34.58 16.65
CA LEU A 63 21.31 -35.43 16.20
C LEU A 63 21.20 -36.80 16.86
#